data_AF-A0A1H5NAA0-F1
#
_entry.id   AF-A0A1H5NAA0-F1
#
_cell.length_a   1.000
_cell.length_b   1.000
_cell.length_c   1.000
_cell.angle_alpha   90.00
_cell.angle_beta   90.00
_cell.angle_gamma   90.00
#
_symmetry.space_group_name_H-M   'P 1'
#
loop_
_entity.id
_entity.type
_entity.pdbx_description
1 polymer ?
#
loop_
_entity_poly.entity_id
_entity_poly.type
_entity_poly.pdbx_seq_one_letter_code
_entity_poly.pdbx_strand_id
1 'polypeptide(L)'
;MSTDRPWHRRVLSGVGRAVSGVVVLALAAAATTAATVLERADTDPVAPVQVDVGAAPLTLVCPPAPVLPTGDGGDLDYDDEFDSTAETDLLTSVVVPGRDGAEPDPATAAPVGGDATEIATTGAIRLLEVTEPQPTVVEAQPSQERTALAAGASVARTDAGDLRGLTAAPCQQPTSSAWLVGGQTELGASARLTLTNPGSTPVTATVQLWGATGPVEGEAVVAIPPGETRTALLESVTLEPRVAVQVQADGGRVTASLQETVLAGLVPQGSDVITAASDPSTDLLVGPIPISADPGTAALRLVNAGQDPAQVSVEVLGAEGPEDLPGAQELVVEPGTVADIALDGIDGTAASLRVTSDQPVTGAALVTRGGESTDLDPDQPVAERAWMPATGAVEHGLVSLAGLGTLVDRASVSVTSAAGSDQTVSVRAIRADGTSAEAVDVPVPTGATVRIGDDLDLTDAVAVEIVGDDVLASAILVSTSDSGALVGLLPMTPDAHSDQSIEVRVGTS
;
A
#
# COMPACT_ATOMS: atom_id res chain seq x y z
N MET A 1 7.15 -89.50 60.47
CA MET A 1 7.75 -89.67 59.12
C MET A 1 7.26 -88.52 58.25
N SER A 2 8.17 -87.59 57.96
CA SER A 2 8.55 -87.14 56.60
C SER A 2 7.63 -86.04 56.07
N THR A 3 7.98 -84.74 56.20
CA THR A 3 8.77 -83.91 55.24
C THR A 3 8.12 -83.89 53.84
N ASP A 4 7.92 -82.77 53.12
CA ASP A 4 8.61 -81.49 53.09
C ASP A 4 7.79 -80.39 52.37
N ARG A 5 7.97 -79.15 52.84
CA ARG A 5 8.06 -77.83 52.17
C ARG A 5 7.27 -77.51 50.87
N PRO A 6 6.43 -76.45 50.90
CA PRO A 6 6.09 -75.64 49.73
C PRO A 6 6.52 -74.16 49.92
N TRP A 7 7.79 -73.89 50.26
CA TRP A 7 8.33 -72.52 50.40
C TRP A 7 8.94 -71.99 49.09
N HIS A 8 9.44 -72.86 48.21
CA HIS A 8 10.24 -72.46 47.06
C HIS A 8 9.44 -71.83 45.90
N ARG A 9 8.13 -72.07 45.80
CA ARG A 9 7.33 -71.58 44.65
C ARG A 9 7.00 -70.08 44.69
N ARG A 10 6.91 -69.45 45.88
CA ARG A 10 6.59 -68.01 45.98
C ARG A 10 7.79 -67.10 45.71
N VAL A 11 9.00 -67.58 46.02
CA VAL A 11 10.24 -66.81 45.76
C VAL A 11 10.58 -66.81 44.26
N LEU A 12 10.36 -67.93 43.55
CA LEU A 12 10.60 -68.03 42.11
C LEU A 12 9.63 -67.17 41.27
N SER A 13 8.38 -66.99 41.68
CA SER A 13 7.43 -66.10 40.97
C SER A 13 7.70 -64.61 41.18
N GLY A 14 8.33 -64.23 42.30
CA GLY A 14 8.71 -62.84 42.58
C GLY A 14 9.92 -62.41 41.74
N VAL A 15 10.93 -63.28 41.63
CA VAL A 15 12.12 -63.03 40.82
C VAL A 15 11.78 -62.96 39.33
N GLY A 16 10.88 -63.82 38.83
CA GLY A 16 10.45 -63.77 37.43
C GLY A 16 9.78 -62.46 37.01
N ARG A 17 8.98 -61.84 37.90
CA ARG A 17 8.32 -60.55 37.63
C ARG A 17 9.28 -59.37 37.73
N ALA A 18 10.24 -59.42 38.65
CA ALA A 18 11.29 -58.40 38.74
C ALA A 18 12.19 -58.43 37.49
N VAL A 19 12.56 -59.62 37.01
CA VAL A 19 13.37 -59.79 35.81
C VAL A 19 12.61 -59.32 34.56
N SER A 20 11.32 -59.65 34.41
CA SER A 20 10.55 -59.16 33.25
C SER A 20 10.38 -57.64 33.28
N GLY A 21 10.19 -57.04 34.46
CA GLY A 21 10.09 -55.58 34.61
C GLY A 21 11.39 -54.87 34.21
N VAL A 22 12.55 -55.40 34.62
CA VAL A 22 13.86 -54.84 34.25
C VAL A 22 14.12 -54.99 32.74
N VAL A 23 13.73 -56.11 32.13
CA VAL A 23 13.89 -56.31 30.68
C VAL A 23 13.03 -55.35 29.87
N VAL A 24 11.78 -55.11 30.28
CA VAL A 24 10.89 -54.14 29.61
C VAL A 24 11.43 -52.72 29.74
N LEU A 25 11.91 -52.33 30.93
CA LEU A 25 12.52 -51.01 31.13
C LEU A 25 13.81 -50.83 30.31
N ALA A 26 14.64 -51.87 30.22
CA ALA A 26 15.85 -51.83 29.39
C ALA A 26 15.51 -51.73 27.90
N LEU A 27 14.48 -52.43 27.42
CA LEU A 27 14.02 -52.33 26.03
C LEU A 27 13.40 -50.96 25.72
N ALA A 28 12.64 -50.38 26.65
CA ALA A 28 12.09 -49.04 26.49
C ALA A 28 13.20 -47.98 26.44
N ALA A 29 14.18 -48.08 27.36
CA ALA A 29 15.33 -47.18 27.38
C ALA A 29 16.20 -47.33 26.13
N ALA A 30 16.38 -48.56 25.63
CA ALA A 30 17.08 -48.84 24.37
C ALA A 30 16.33 -48.27 23.15
N ALA A 31 14.99 -48.37 23.11
CA ALA A 31 14.18 -47.79 22.05
C ALA A 31 14.24 -46.25 22.05
N THR A 32 14.17 -45.62 23.22
CA THR A 32 14.28 -44.15 23.32
C THR A 32 15.68 -43.64 22.98
N THR A 33 16.74 -44.37 23.35
CA THR A 33 18.12 -43.99 22.98
C THR A 33 18.41 -44.25 21.50
N ALA A 34 17.88 -45.34 20.92
CA ALA A 34 17.96 -45.57 19.48
C ALA A 34 17.25 -44.46 18.69
N ALA A 35 16.10 -43.96 19.17
CA ALA A 35 15.40 -42.84 18.54
C ALA A 35 16.17 -41.50 18.60
N THR A 36 17.10 -41.34 19.56
CA THR A 36 17.95 -40.15 19.64
C THR A 36 19.29 -40.28 18.90
N VAL A 37 19.68 -41.50 18.51
CA VAL A 37 20.96 -41.80 17.84
C VAL A 37 20.78 -42.12 16.36
N LEU A 38 19.60 -42.59 15.93
CA LEU A 38 19.27 -42.60 14.51
C LEU A 38 19.12 -41.15 14.05
N GLU A 39 20.14 -40.65 13.36
CA GLU A 39 20.02 -39.48 12.50
C GLU A 39 18.76 -39.67 11.65
N ARG A 40 17.80 -38.74 11.76
CA ARG A 40 16.70 -38.67 10.81
C ARG A 40 17.36 -38.65 9.44
N ALA A 41 16.93 -39.54 8.55
CA ALA A 41 17.31 -39.41 7.14
C ALA A 41 17.03 -37.96 6.76
N ASP A 42 18.07 -37.25 6.33
CA ASP A 42 17.93 -35.90 5.82
C ASP A 42 16.88 -35.99 4.71
N THR A 43 15.73 -35.38 4.94
CA THR A 43 14.81 -35.07 3.85
C THR A 43 15.52 -33.99 3.08
N ASP A 44 16.24 -34.37 2.02
CA ASP A 44 16.69 -33.40 1.03
C ASP A 44 15.46 -32.56 0.66
N PRO A 45 15.45 -31.25 0.95
CA PRO A 45 14.39 -30.40 0.45
C PRO A 45 14.47 -30.50 -1.06
N VAL A 46 13.51 -31.19 -1.68
CA VAL A 46 13.35 -31.16 -3.12
C VAL A 46 13.04 -29.69 -3.42
N ALA A 47 13.99 -29.02 -4.07
CA ALA A 47 13.78 -27.66 -4.54
C ALA A 47 12.44 -27.65 -5.31
N PRO A 48 11.50 -26.76 -4.96
CA PRO A 48 10.22 -26.70 -5.62
C PRO A 48 10.45 -26.61 -7.12
N VAL A 49 9.71 -27.40 -7.89
CA VAL A 49 9.73 -27.27 -9.35
C VAL A 49 9.11 -25.91 -9.64
N GLN A 50 9.95 -24.95 -10.01
CA GLN A 50 9.53 -23.67 -10.53
C GLN A 50 8.88 -23.94 -11.90
N VAL A 51 7.56 -23.81 -11.96
CA VAL A 51 6.81 -23.87 -13.22
C VAL A 51 6.63 -22.44 -13.68
N ASP A 52 7.36 -22.09 -14.74
CA ASP A 52 7.16 -20.81 -15.44
C ASP A 52 5.76 -20.82 -16.07
N VAL A 53 4.85 -20.01 -15.52
CA VAL A 53 3.48 -19.86 -15.99
C VAL A 53 3.37 -18.95 -17.23
N GLY A 54 4.50 -18.42 -17.71
CA GLY A 54 4.54 -17.41 -18.76
C GLY A 54 4.02 -16.06 -18.27
N ALA A 55 4.46 -14.99 -18.91
CA ALA A 55 3.99 -13.65 -18.56
C ALA A 55 2.51 -13.46 -18.91
N ALA A 56 1.71 -13.07 -17.93
CA ALA A 56 0.32 -12.68 -18.11
C ALA A 56 0.20 -11.19 -18.46
N PRO A 57 -0.91 -10.75 -19.10
CA PRO A 57 -1.24 -9.34 -19.21
C PRO A 57 -1.30 -8.67 -17.84
N LEU A 58 -0.80 -7.43 -17.75
CA LEU A 58 -0.91 -6.60 -16.57
C LEU A 58 -2.26 -5.87 -16.61
N THR A 59 -3.02 -5.94 -15.52
CA THR A 59 -4.24 -5.14 -15.32
C THR A 59 -4.00 -4.09 -14.25
N LEU A 60 -4.24 -2.82 -14.58
CA LEU A 60 -4.27 -1.70 -13.64
C LEU A 60 -5.67 -1.08 -13.62
N VAL A 61 -6.12 -0.61 -12.46
CA VAL A 61 -7.36 0.15 -12.31
C VAL A 61 -7.04 1.49 -11.65
N CYS A 62 -7.29 2.56 -12.37
CA CYS A 62 -7.14 3.92 -11.89
C CYS A 62 -8.40 4.32 -11.11
N PRO A 63 -8.27 4.85 -9.88
CA PRO A 63 -9.42 5.30 -9.08
C PRO A 63 -10.27 6.37 -9.78
N PRO A 64 -11.56 6.51 -9.43
CA PRO A 64 -12.39 7.60 -9.96
C PRO A 64 -11.93 8.97 -9.44
N ALA A 65 -12.48 10.02 -10.04
CA ALA A 65 -12.35 11.37 -9.52
C ALA A 65 -12.96 11.49 -8.11
N PRO A 66 -12.45 12.40 -7.26
CA PRO A 66 -13.12 12.72 -6.01
C PRO A 66 -14.48 13.36 -6.27
N VAL A 67 -15.48 12.99 -5.46
CA VAL A 67 -16.86 13.49 -5.56
C VAL A 67 -17.35 13.93 -4.19
N LEU A 68 -18.09 15.04 -4.11
CA LEU A 68 -18.73 15.43 -2.86
C LEU A 68 -19.87 14.46 -2.52
N PRO A 69 -20.07 14.11 -1.23
CA PRO A 69 -21.23 13.33 -0.82
C PRO A 69 -22.56 13.93 -1.27
N THR A 70 -22.64 15.26 -1.35
CA THR A 70 -23.84 16.05 -1.68
C THR A 70 -23.85 16.61 -3.10
N GLY A 71 -22.80 16.39 -3.90
CA GLY A 71 -22.68 16.93 -5.25
C GLY A 71 -23.27 16.00 -6.32
N ASP A 72 -23.19 16.42 -7.58
CA ASP A 72 -23.53 15.57 -8.73
C ASP A 72 -22.68 14.28 -8.73
N GLY A 73 -23.33 13.11 -8.68
CA GLY A 73 -22.66 11.81 -8.53
C GLY A 73 -22.34 11.41 -7.07
N GLY A 74 -22.70 12.26 -6.12
CA GLY A 74 -22.66 12.03 -4.69
C GLY A 74 -23.64 10.95 -4.22
N ASP A 75 -23.53 10.57 -2.94
CA ASP A 75 -24.39 9.55 -2.33
C ASP A 75 -25.65 10.13 -1.65
N LEU A 76 -25.74 11.47 -1.53
CA LEU A 76 -26.79 12.18 -0.79
C LEU A 76 -27.53 13.18 -1.70
N ASP A 77 -28.87 13.13 -1.68
CA ASP A 77 -29.71 14.16 -2.30
C ASP A 77 -29.60 15.46 -1.48
N TYR A 78 -29.21 16.55 -2.14
CA TYR A 78 -29.00 17.86 -1.52
C TYR A 78 -29.70 18.97 -2.31
N ASP A 79 -29.89 20.14 -1.70
CA ASP A 79 -30.49 21.30 -2.36
C ASP A 79 -29.39 22.12 -3.05
N ASP A 80 -29.50 22.25 -4.37
CA ASP A 80 -28.53 22.95 -5.25
C ASP A 80 -28.24 24.39 -4.78
N GLU A 81 -29.15 25.02 -4.02
CA GLU A 81 -28.94 26.39 -3.48
C GLU A 81 -27.82 26.46 -2.44
N PHE A 82 -27.44 25.33 -1.84
CA PHE A 82 -26.34 25.23 -0.87
C PHE A 82 -25.13 24.49 -1.44
N ASP A 83 -25.09 24.28 -2.76
CA ASP A 83 -24.00 23.57 -3.41
C ASP A 83 -22.68 24.33 -3.26
N SER A 84 -21.72 23.69 -2.61
CA SER A 84 -20.35 24.15 -2.42
C SER A 84 -19.39 23.54 -3.45
N THR A 85 -19.92 22.88 -4.50
CA THR A 85 -19.11 22.34 -5.59
C THR A 85 -18.29 23.43 -6.24
N ALA A 86 -16.99 23.15 -6.39
CA ALA A 86 -16.08 23.93 -7.20
C ALA A 86 -15.67 23.12 -8.43
N GLU A 87 -15.26 23.82 -9.47
CA GLU A 87 -14.69 23.18 -10.67
C GLU A 87 -13.49 22.32 -10.27
N THR A 88 -13.53 21.07 -10.72
CA THR A 88 -12.49 20.08 -10.42
C THR A 88 -11.89 19.62 -11.75
N ASP A 89 -10.63 19.96 -11.95
CA ASP A 89 -9.87 19.48 -13.10
C ASP A 89 -9.32 18.08 -12.80
N LEU A 90 -9.43 17.16 -13.75
CA LEU A 90 -9.03 15.77 -13.60
C LEU A 90 -8.15 15.32 -14.74
N LEU A 91 -7.14 14.53 -14.41
CA LEU A 91 -6.34 13.78 -15.36
C LEU A 91 -6.00 12.40 -14.81
N THR A 92 -6.38 11.35 -15.51
CA THR A 92 -5.80 10.02 -15.35
C THR A 92 -4.76 9.82 -16.44
N SER A 93 -3.52 9.54 -16.03
CA SER A 93 -2.40 9.30 -16.93
C SER A 93 -1.79 7.92 -16.66
N VAL A 94 -1.57 7.13 -17.72
CA VAL A 94 -0.93 5.81 -17.62
C VAL A 94 0.14 5.69 -18.69
N VAL A 95 1.33 5.24 -18.30
CA VAL A 95 2.46 4.99 -19.17
C VAL A 95 2.83 3.51 -19.16
N VAL A 96 3.04 2.95 -20.35
CA VAL A 96 3.57 1.60 -20.57
C VAL A 96 4.82 1.72 -21.45
N PRO A 97 6.02 1.79 -20.87
CA PRO A 97 7.25 1.79 -21.65
C PRO A 97 7.53 0.42 -22.28
N GLY A 98 8.21 0.43 -23.43
CA GLY A 98 8.83 -0.78 -23.96
C GLY A 98 10.04 -1.19 -23.11
N ARG A 99 10.16 -2.48 -22.80
CA ARG A 99 11.26 -2.99 -21.97
C ARG A 99 12.59 -2.94 -22.72
N ASP A 100 13.65 -2.54 -22.01
CA ASP A 100 15.03 -2.48 -22.53
C ASP A 100 15.18 -1.64 -23.81
N GLY A 101 14.35 -0.60 -23.97
CA GLY A 101 14.34 0.27 -25.14
C GLY A 101 13.71 -0.36 -26.39
N ALA A 102 13.01 -1.48 -26.25
CA ALA A 102 12.17 -2.04 -27.31
C ALA A 102 10.92 -1.17 -27.56
N GLU A 103 10.21 -1.45 -28.66
CA GLU A 103 8.88 -0.89 -28.89
C GLU A 103 7.90 -1.46 -27.86
N PRO A 104 6.96 -0.67 -27.31
CA PRO A 104 5.99 -1.21 -26.37
C PRO A 104 5.02 -2.15 -27.06
N ASP A 105 4.64 -3.22 -26.37
CA ASP A 105 3.55 -4.10 -26.76
C ASP A 105 2.19 -3.41 -26.63
N PRO A 106 1.13 -3.97 -27.26
CA PRO A 106 -0.20 -3.39 -27.22
C PRO A 106 -0.72 -3.22 -25.78
N ALA A 107 -1.39 -2.11 -25.53
CA ALA A 107 -2.13 -1.86 -24.30
C ALA A 107 -3.50 -1.26 -24.64
N THR A 108 -4.51 -1.55 -23.84
CA THR A 108 -5.88 -1.06 -24.01
C THR A 108 -6.37 -0.38 -22.75
N ALA A 109 -7.26 0.60 -22.91
CA ALA A 109 -7.96 1.25 -21.82
C ALA A 109 -9.48 1.20 -22.02
N ALA A 110 -10.23 1.10 -20.93
CA ALA A 110 -11.68 1.17 -20.91
C ALA A 110 -12.17 1.84 -19.62
N PRO A 111 -13.29 2.58 -19.64
CA PRO A 111 -14.11 2.72 -18.44
C PRO A 111 -14.44 1.33 -17.87
N VAL A 112 -14.58 1.20 -16.55
CA VAL A 112 -15.03 -0.05 -15.92
C VAL A 112 -16.35 -0.52 -16.55
N GLY A 113 -16.37 -1.75 -17.08
CA GLY A 113 -17.53 -2.32 -17.78
C GLY A 113 -17.79 -1.78 -19.19
N GLY A 114 -16.94 -0.88 -19.69
CA GLY A 114 -17.02 -0.29 -21.03
C GLY A 114 -16.22 -1.05 -22.08
N ASP A 115 -16.26 -0.52 -23.31
CA ASP A 115 -15.52 -1.08 -24.44
C ASP A 115 -14.05 -0.65 -24.42
N ALA A 116 -13.15 -1.62 -24.57
CA ALA A 116 -11.72 -1.39 -24.63
C ALA A 116 -11.29 -0.71 -25.93
N THR A 117 -10.45 0.31 -25.80
CA THR A 117 -9.82 1.03 -26.91
C THR A 117 -8.30 0.90 -26.80
N GLU A 118 -7.62 0.79 -27.93
CA GLU A 118 -6.15 0.74 -27.97
C GLU A 118 -5.54 2.07 -27.50
N ILE A 119 -4.54 1.99 -26.62
CA ILE A 119 -3.77 3.15 -26.18
C ILE A 119 -2.78 3.53 -27.29
N ALA A 120 -2.70 4.82 -27.61
CA ALA A 120 -1.82 5.32 -28.66
C ALA A 120 -0.35 5.04 -28.35
N THR A 121 0.43 4.78 -29.41
CA THR A 121 1.89 4.70 -29.33
C THR A 121 2.50 6.07 -29.53
N THR A 122 3.36 6.48 -28.60
CA THR A 122 4.13 7.71 -28.67
C THR A 122 5.58 7.36 -28.42
N GLY A 123 6.44 7.46 -29.44
CA GLY A 123 7.85 7.05 -29.31
C GLY A 123 8.00 5.61 -28.80
N ALA A 124 8.73 5.44 -27.69
CA ALA A 124 8.97 4.15 -27.03
C ALA A 124 8.00 3.85 -25.87
N ILE A 125 6.85 4.51 -25.81
CA ILE A 125 5.80 4.29 -24.78
C ILE A 125 4.41 4.14 -25.40
N ARG A 126 3.50 3.49 -24.66
CA ARG A 126 2.06 3.79 -24.76
C ARG A 126 1.72 4.81 -23.69
N LEU A 127 0.99 5.86 -24.07
CA LEU A 127 0.57 6.92 -23.15
C LEU A 127 -0.94 7.09 -23.26
N LEU A 128 -1.62 6.93 -22.12
CA LEU A 128 -3.03 7.23 -21.94
C LEU A 128 -3.15 8.53 -21.15
N GLU A 129 -4.00 9.43 -21.63
CA GLU A 129 -4.45 10.61 -20.89
C GLU A 129 -5.97 10.72 -21.06
N VAL A 130 -6.71 10.62 -19.96
CA VAL A 130 -8.17 10.66 -19.93
C VAL A 130 -8.63 11.62 -18.84
N THR A 131 -9.70 12.37 -19.12
CA THR A 131 -10.25 13.39 -18.20
C THR A 131 -11.64 13.01 -17.72
N GLU A 132 -12.07 11.77 -17.98
CA GLU A 132 -13.33 11.22 -17.54
C GLU A 132 -13.31 10.83 -16.04
N PRO A 133 -14.40 11.10 -15.29
CA PRO A 133 -14.42 10.95 -13.82
C PRO A 133 -14.56 9.51 -13.33
N GLN A 134 -14.89 8.58 -14.21
CA GLN A 134 -15.12 7.17 -13.89
C GLN A 134 -13.80 6.39 -13.77
N PRO A 135 -13.77 5.29 -13.00
CA PRO A 135 -12.57 4.47 -12.90
C PRO A 135 -12.20 3.90 -14.27
N THR A 136 -10.90 3.84 -14.54
CA THR A 136 -10.36 3.38 -15.83
C THR A 136 -9.55 2.10 -15.64
N VAL A 137 -9.84 1.08 -16.44
CA VAL A 137 -9.10 -0.18 -16.50
C VAL A 137 -8.11 -0.11 -17.65
N VAL A 138 -6.84 -0.41 -17.36
CA VAL A 138 -5.79 -0.58 -18.37
C VAL A 138 -5.34 -2.03 -18.38
N GLU A 139 -5.23 -2.59 -19.58
CA GLU A 139 -4.71 -3.93 -19.81
C GLU A 139 -3.50 -3.85 -20.74
N ALA A 140 -2.31 -4.20 -20.26
CA ALA A 140 -1.06 -4.12 -21.00
C ALA A 140 -0.53 -5.53 -21.30
N GLN A 141 -0.25 -5.82 -22.57
CA GLN A 141 0.23 -7.13 -22.99
C GLN A 141 1.69 -7.35 -22.54
N PRO A 142 2.06 -8.59 -22.19
CA PRO A 142 3.41 -8.92 -21.79
C PRO A 142 4.41 -8.69 -22.92
N SER A 143 5.63 -8.30 -22.55
CA SER A 143 6.74 -8.01 -23.46
C SER A 143 7.93 -8.92 -23.15
N GLN A 144 8.47 -9.58 -24.17
CA GLN A 144 9.70 -10.39 -24.05
C GLN A 144 9.63 -11.40 -22.88
N GLU A 145 8.54 -12.16 -22.80
CA GLU A 145 8.30 -13.17 -21.74
C GLU A 145 8.25 -12.59 -20.31
N ARG A 146 8.11 -11.27 -20.18
CA ARG A 146 7.91 -10.57 -18.90
C ARG A 146 6.58 -9.83 -18.91
N THR A 147 5.94 -9.74 -17.75
CA THR A 147 4.74 -8.89 -17.56
C THR A 147 5.04 -7.48 -18.02
N ALA A 148 4.05 -6.71 -18.49
CA ALA A 148 4.30 -5.32 -18.88
C ALA A 148 4.85 -4.50 -17.69
N LEU A 149 5.75 -3.56 -17.95
CA LEU A 149 6.09 -2.50 -17.00
C LEU A 149 5.11 -1.35 -17.24
N ALA A 150 4.36 -0.95 -16.22
CA ALA A 150 3.43 0.18 -16.35
C ALA A 150 3.19 0.85 -15.01
N ALA A 151 2.92 2.15 -15.06
CA ALA A 151 2.44 2.92 -13.93
C ALA A 151 1.47 3.98 -14.42
N GLY A 152 0.60 4.41 -13.52
CA GLY A 152 -0.30 5.51 -13.78
C GLY A 152 -0.87 6.06 -12.50
N ALA A 153 -1.53 7.20 -12.61
CA ALA A 153 -2.24 7.80 -11.51
C ALA A 153 -3.42 8.63 -12.01
N SER A 154 -4.43 8.74 -11.16
CA SER A 154 -5.51 9.71 -11.28
C SER A 154 -5.18 10.90 -10.39
N VAL A 155 -5.14 12.09 -10.98
CA VAL A 155 -4.85 13.35 -10.29
C VAL A 155 -6.03 14.29 -10.50
N ALA A 156 -6.56 14.82 -9.40
CA ALA A 156 -7.64 15.79 -9.43
C ALA A 156 -7.22 17.05 -8.65
N ARG A 157 -7.52 18.22 -9.21
CA ARG A 157 -7.24 19.51 -8.60
C ARG A 157 -8.54 20.30 -8.43
N THR A 158 -8.77 20.75 -7.22
CA THR A 158 -9.87 21.66 -6.88
C THR A 158 -9.31 22.80 -6.04
N ASP A 159 -9.42 24.04 -6.52
CA ASP A 159 -8.78 25.20 -5.87
C ASP A 159 -9.62 25.84 -4.75
N ALA A 160 -10.89 25.48 -4.63
CA ALA A 160 -11.85 26.04 -3.68
C ALA A 160 -12.97 25.05 -3.32
N GLY A 161 -13.92 25.48 -2.49
CA GLY A 161 -15.06 24.65 -2.07
C GLY A 161 -14.66 23.48 -1.16
N ASP A 162 -15.61 22.59 -0.92
CA ASP A 162 -15.45 21.54 0.09
C ASP A 162 -14.47 20.44 -0.33
N LEU A 163 -14.21 20.28 -1.64
CA LEU A 163 -13.20 19.36 -2.17
C LEU A 163 -11.82 19.97 -2.33
N ARG A 164 -11.60 21.23 -1.95
CA ARG A 164 -10.31 21.92 -2.15
C ARG A 164 -9.14 21.00 -1.79
N GLY A 165 -8.33 20.65 -2.79
CA GLY A 165 -7.30 19.62 -2.66
C GLY A 165 -6.57 19.32 -3.98
N LEU A 166 -5.38 18.71 -3.86
CA LEU A 166 -4.70 18.00 -4.95
C LEU A 166 -4.66 16.51 -4.63
N THR A 167 -5.72 15.81 -5.02
CA THR A 167 -5.79 14.35 -4.87
C THR A 167 -4.86 13.68 -5.88
N ALA A 168 -4.07 12.71 -5.43
CA ALA A 168 -3.22 11.92 -6.32
C ALA A 168 -3.24 10.44 -5.89
N ALA A 169 -3.81 9.58 -6.74
CA ALA A 169 -3.96 8.17 -6.43
C ALA A 169 -3.34 7.29 -7.53
N PRO A 170 -2.40 6.37 -7.21
CA PRO A 170 -1.83 5.48 -8.20
C PRO A 170 -2.89 4.51 -8.74
N CYS A 171 -2.77 4.14 -10.02
CA CYS A 171 -3.53 3.04 -10.58
C CYS A 171 -3.02 1.73 -9.96
N GLN A 172 -3.94 0.86 -9.54
CA GLN A 172 -3.62 -0.31 -8.72
C GLN A 172 -3.84 -1.61 -9.48
N GLN A 173 -3.03 -2.63 -9.18
CA GLN A 173 -3.33 -3.99 -9.58
C GLN A 173 -4.49 -4.55 -8.71
N PRO A 174 -5.49 -5.21 -9.31
CA PRO A 174 -6.54 -5.87 -8.55
C PRO A 174 -6.00 -6.95 -7.61
N THR A 175 -6.47 -6.95 -6.36
CA THR A 175 -6.05 -7.88 -5.30
C THR A 175 -7.23 -8.60 -4.67
N SER A 176 -6.95 -9.72 -3.99
CA SER A 176 -7.93 -10.43 -3.15
C SER A 176 -7.98 -9.90 -1.72
N SER A 177 -6.99 -9.12 -1.30
CA SER A 177 -6.91 -8.48 0.03
C SER A 177 -6.33 -7.09 -0.13
N ALA A 178 -7.00 -6.08 0.44
CA ALA A 178 -6.50 -4.71 0.48
C ALA A 178 -6.69 -4.11 1.88
N TRP A 179 -5.68 -3.37 2.33
CA TRP A 179 -5.72 -2.56 3.55
C TRP A 179 -5.73 -1.08 3.19
N LEU A 180 -6.77 -0.35 3.58
CA LEU A 180 -6.84 1.11 3.44
C LEU A 180 -6.68 1.69 4.84
N VAL A 181 -5.54 2.32 5.13
CA VAL A 181 -5.27 2.93 6.43
C VAL A 181 -5.19 4.44 6.26
N GLY A 182 -6.14 5.16 6.86
CA GLY A 182 -6.32 6.59 6.62
C GLY A 182 -7.79 6.96 6.50
N GLY A 183 -8.10 8.25 6.45
CA GLY A 183 -9.48 8.73 6.51
C GLY A 183 -10.02 8.90 7.93
N GLN A 184 -11.10 9.66 8.06
CA GLN A 184 -11.80 9.87 9.32
C GLN A 184 -13.29 10.09 9.03
N THR A 185 -14.15 9.76 9.98
CA THR A 185 -15.62 9.79 9.85
C THR A 185 -16.27 10.62 10.95
N GLU A 186 -15.49 11.43 11.68
CA GLU A 186 -16.04 12.39 12.64
C GLU A 186 -16.88 13.48 11.95
N LEU A 187 -17.62 14.24 12.76
CA LEU A 187 -18.36 15.40 12.25
C LEU A 187 -17.41 16.36 11.53
N GLY A 188 -17.80 16.75 10.31
CA GLY A 188 -16.97 17.56 9.42
C GLY A 188 -16.04 16.74 8.53
N ALA A 189 -16.06 15.40 8.59
CA ALA A 189 -15.31 14.55 7.68
C ALA A 189 -16.20 13.49 7.01
N SER A 190 -15.80 13.12 5.80
CA SER A 190 -16.44 12.10 4.99
C SER A 190 -15.39 11.11 4.51
N ALA A 191 -15.74 9.82 4.52
CA ALA A 191 -14.88 8.76 4.01
C ALA A 191 -15.68 7.86 3.06
N ARG A 192 -15.47 8.02 1.75
CA ARG A 192 -16.19 7.27 0.70
C ARG A 192 -15.36 6.11 0.19
N LEU A 193 -15.74 4.88 0.56
CA LEU A 193 -15.12 3.65 0.09
C LEU A 193 -15.62 3.35 -1.33
N THR A 194 -14.70 3.05 -2.23
CA THR A 194 -14.98 2.62 -3.61
C THR A 194 -14.34 1.26 -3.87
N LEU A 195 -15.14 0.28 -4.29
CA LEU A 195 -14.71 -1.07 -4.65
C LEU A 195 -14.99 -1.32 -6.13
N THR A 196 -13.98 -1.70 -6.90
CA THR A 196 -14.09 -1.88 -8.35
C THR A 196 -13.70 -3.29 -8.75
N ASN A 197 -14.60 -3.97 -9.47
CA ASN A 197 -14.34 -5.29 -10.06
C ASN A 197 -14.09 -5.15 -11.57
N PRO A 198 -12.82 -5.15 -12.03
CA PRO A 198 -12.50 -5.11 -13.45
C PRO A 198 -12.70 -6.48 -14.14
N GLY A 199 -12.98 -7.53 -13.38
CA GLY A 199 -13.12 -8.89 -13.90
C GLY A 199 -14.45 -9.15 -14.61
N SER A 200 -14.53 -10.30 -15.27
CA SER A 200 -15.71 -10.80 -15.98
C SER A 200 -16.64 -11.66 -15.13
N THR A 201 -16.31 -11.88 -13.85
CA THR A 201 -17.09 -12.67 -12.90
C THR A 201 -17.46 -11.84 -11.67
N PRO A 202 -18.64 -12.05 -11.06
CA PRO A 202 -19.02 -11.35 -9.84
C PRO A 202 -18.06 -11.70 -8.70
N VAL A 203 -17.75 -10.71 -7.86
CA VAL A 203 -16.92 -10.85 -6.66
C VAL A 203 -17.76 -10.51 -5.43
N THR A 204 -17.56 -11.25 -4.34
CA THR A 204 -18.11 -10.89 -3.04
C THR A 204 -16.98 -10.33 -2.19
N ALA A 205 -17.10 -9.09 -1.73
CA ALA A 205 -16.13 -8.46 -0.86
C ALA A 205 -16.66 -8.40 0.58
N THR A 206 -15.88 -8.87 1.54
CA THR A 206 -16.11 -8.65 2.97
C THR A 206 -15.29 -7.45 3.40
N VAL A 207 -15.92 -6.49 4.08
CA VAL A 207 -15.30 -5.24 4.52
C VAL A 207 -15.37 -5.18 6.04
N GLN A 208 -14.20 -5.11 6.68
CA GLN A 208 -14.06 -4.91 8.13
C GLN A 208 -13.42 -3.55 8.40
N LEU A 209 -13.91 -2.86 9.43
CA LEU A 209 -13.42 -1.54 9.84
C LEU A 209 -12.82 -1.60 11.25
N TRP A 210 -11.79 -0.79 11.48
CA TRP A 210 -11.20 -0.53 12.79
C TRP A 210 -11.18 0.97 13.04
N GLY A 211 -11.47 1.35 14.28
CA GLY A 211 -11.44 2.71 14.78
C GLY A 211 -10.37 2.92 15.86
N ALA A 212 -10.43 4.07 16.53
CA ALA A 212 -9.50 4.40 17.61
C ALA A 212 -9.68 3.54 18.86
N THR A 213 -10.86 2.92 19.01
CA THR A 213 -11.26 2.21 20.24
C THR A 213 -11.48 0.72 20.06
N GLY A 214 -11.27 0.19 18.85
CA GLY A 214 -11.50 -1.22 18.55
C GLY A 214 -11.98 -1.44 17.11
N PRO A 215 -12.24 -2.71 16.74
CA PRO A 215 -12.99 -3.03 15.53
C PRO A 215 -14.41 -2.45 15.62
N VAL A 216 -14.89 -1.91 14.51
CA VAL A 216 -16.28 -1.48 14.40
C VAL A 216 -17.16 -2.73 14.30
N GLU A 217 -18.27 -2.74 15.04
CA GLU A 217 -19.14 -3.91 15.12
C GLU A 217 -19.79 -4.22 13.76
N GLY A 218 -19.54 -5.44 13.28
CA GLY A 218 -20.12 -5.96 12.05
C GLY A 218 -19.18 -5.90 10.85
N GLU A 219 -19.32 -6.89 9.97
CA GLU A 219 -18.68 -6.92 8.66
C GLU A 219 -19.74 -6.58 7.60
N ALA A 220 -19.37 -5.79 6.60
CA ALA A 220 -20.22 -5.57 5.44
C ALA A 220 -19.86 -6.57 4.34
N VAL A 221 -20.85 -7.29 3.82
CA VAL A 221 -20.68 -8.19 2.68
C VAL A 221 -21.28 -7.53 1.44
N VAL A 222 -20.44 -7.20 0.47
CA VAL A 222 -20.79 -6.43 -0.73
C VAL A 222 -20.61 -7.30 -1.97
N ALA A 223 -21.69 -7.52 -2.73
CA ALA A 223 -21.62 -8.15 -4.03
C ALA A 223 -21.30 -7.12 -5.12
N ILE A 224 -20.20 -7.34 -5.85
CA ILE A 224 -19.69 -6.46 -6.91
C ILE A 224 -19.78 -7.24 -8.23
N PRO A 225 -20.74 -6.93 -9.11
CA PRO A 225 -20.86 -7.58 -10.42
C PRO A 225 -19.62 -7.39 -11.30
N PRO A 226 -19.50 -8.16 -12.39
CA PRO A 226 -18.45 -7.97 -13.39
C PRO A 226 -18.46 -6.56 -13.98
N GLY A 227 -17.29 -5.94 -14.13
CA GLY A 227 -17.18 -4.61 -14.74
C GLY A 227 -18.03 -3.55 -14.04
N GLU A 228 -18.19 -3.64 -12.72
CA GLU A 228 -18.95 -2.68 -11.92
C GLU A 228 -18.14 -2.16 -10.73
N THR A 229 -18.59 -1.01 -10.24
CA THR A 229 -18.09 -0.36 -9.02
C THR A 229 -19.21 -0.28 -7.98
N ARG A 230 -18.85 -0.37 -6.70
CA ARG A 230 -19.71 -0.15 -5.54
C ARG A 230 -19.11 0.92 -4.64
N THR A 231 -19.94 1.81 -4.12
CA THR A 231 -19.52 2.87 -3.19
C THR A 231 -20.30 2.81 -1.89
N ALA A 232 -19.67 3.25 -0.80
CA ALA A 232 -20.31 3.40 0.50
C ALA A 232 -19.64 4.51 1.31
N LEU A 233 -20.46 5.35 1.98
CA LEU A 233 -20.00 6.31 2.97
C LEU A 233 -19.80 5.62 4.32
N LEU A 234 -18.58 5.65 4.85
CA LEU A 234 -18.25 4.96 6.10
C LEU A 234 -18.85 5.66 7.33
N GLU A 235 -19.08 6.98 7.26
CA GLU A 235 -19.73 7.75 8.32
C GLU A 235 -21.21 7.35 8.53
N SER A 236 -21.80 6.62 7.60
CA SER A 236 -23.13 6.01 7.79
C SER A 236 -23.11 4.79 8.74
N VAL A 237 -21.93 4.23 8.99
CA VAL A 237 -21.71 3.04 9.82
C VAL A 237 -21.16 3.42 11.20
N THR A 238 -20.11 4.26 11.24
CA THR A 238 -19.45 4.68 12.48
C THR A 238 -18.93 6.11 12.37
N LEU A 239 -18.66 6.76 13.51
CA LEU A 239 -17.98 8.05 13.57
C LEU A 239 -16.67 7.87 14.34
N GLU A 240 -15.56 7.88 13.63
CA GLU A 240 -14.22 7.60 14.16
C GLU A 240 -13.22 8.69 13.75
N PRO A 241 -12.36 9.17 14.67
CA PRO A 241 -11.29 10.15 14.34
C PRO A 241 -10.22 9.59 13.41
N ARG A 242 -10.17 8.26 13.29
CA ARG A 242 -9.20 7.53 12.49
C ARG A 242 -9.76 6.17 12.15
N VAL A 243 -9.66 5.81 10.87
CA VAL A 243 -10.14 4.51 10.41
C VAL A 243 -9.05 3.73 9.68
N ALA A 244 -9.20 2.41 9.75
CA ALA A 244 -8.57 1.47 8.85
C ALA A 244 -9.65 0.51 8.32
N VAL A 245 -9.52 0.11 7.07
CA VAL A 245 -10.46 -0.77 6.38
C VAL A 245 -9.70 -1.93 5.78
N GLN A 246 -10.23 -3.13 5.97
CA GLN A 246 -9.75 -4.33 5.30
C GLN A 246 -10.83 -4.80 4.34
N VAL A 247 -10.43 -5.13 3.11
CA VAL A 247 -11.31 -5.63 2.07
C VAL A 247 -10.82 -7.01 1.63
N GLN A 248 -11.63 -8.04 1.84
CA GLN A 248 -11.36 -9.43 1.43
C GLN A 248 -12.29 -9.76 0.26
N ALA A 249 -11.74 -10.02 -0.92
CA ALA A 249 -12.48 -10.43 -2.08
C ALA A 249 -12.48 -11.96 -2.24
N ASP A 250 -13.67 -12.54 -2.27
CA ASP A 250 -13.93 -13.94 -2.57
C ASP A 250 -14.39 -14.11 -4.03
N GLY A 251 -13.75 -15.05 -4.75
CA GLY A 251 -14.13 -15.40 -6.11
C GLY A 251 -13.58 -14.49 -7.21
N GLY A 252 -12.65 -13.58 -6.88
CA GLY A 252 -11.94 -12.75 -7.85
C GLY A 252 -11.01 -11.74 -7.18
N ARG A 253 -10.70 -10.66 -7.91
CA ARG A 253 -9.82 -9.57 -7.47
C ARG A 253 -10.52 -8.24 -7.67
N VAL A 254 -10.31 -7.31 -6.76
CA VAL A 254 -10.87 -5.95 -6.81
C VAL A 254 -9.77 -4.93 -6.54
N THR A 255 -10.02 -3.68 -6.93
CA THR A 255 -9.31 -2.55 -6.34
C THR A 255 -10.20 -1.85 -5.34
N ALA A 256 -9.58 -1.23 -4.35
CA ALA A 256 -10.26 -0.52 -3.27
C ALA A 256 -9.56 0.81 -3.03
N SER A 257 -10.34 1.88 -2.90
CA SER A 257 -9.85 3.21 -2.55
C SER A 257 -10.80 3.89 -1.58
N LEU A 258 -10.29 4.78 -0.74
CA LEU A 258 -11.08 5.53 0.23
C LEU A 258 -10.83 7.02 0.01
N GLN A 259 -11.83 7.75 -0.46
CA GLN A 259 -11.75 9.20 -0.56
C GLN A 259 -12.01 9.81 0.82
N GLU A 260 -11.07 10.60 1.35
CA GLU A 260 -11.25 11.45 2.53
C GLU A 260 -11.57 12.88 2.09
N THR A 261 -12.50 13.52 2.79
CA THR A 261 -12.72 14.97 2.69
C THR A 261 -12.95 15.50 4.10
N VAL A 262 -12.23 16.56 4.48
CA VAL A 262 -12.29 17.13 5.83
C VAL A 262 -12.61 18.62 5.78
N LEU A 263 -13.54 19.04 6.61
CA LEU A 263 -13.97 20.41 6.84
C LEU A 263 -13.86 20.73 8.33
N ALA A 264 -13.41 21.94 8.64
CA ALA A 264 -13.54 22.52 9.97
C ALA A 264 -14.64 23.59 9.92
N GLY A 265 -15.85 23.20 10.31
CA GLY A 265 -17.04 24.02 10.06
C GLY A 265 -17.31 24.11 8.56
N LEU A 266 -17.05 25.29 7.97
CA LEU A 266 -17.16 25.54 6.52
C LEU A 266 -15.78 25.72 5.85
N VAL A 267 -14.69 25.59 6.60
CA VAL A 267 -13.34 25.79 6.06
C VAL A 267 -12.77 24.46 5.58
N PRO A 268 -12.41 24.33 4.29
CA PRO A 268 -11.84 23.10 3.78
C PRO A 268 -10.48 22.82 4.41
N GLN A 269 -10.30 21.57 4.84
CA GLN A 269 -9.07 21.06 5.44
C GLN A 269 -8.39 20.02 4.54
N GLY A 270 -8.79 19.91 3.28
CA GLY A 270 -8.18 19.04 2.28
C GLY A 270 -9.06 17.86 1.89
N SER A 271 -8.77 17.31 0.71
CA SER A 271 -9.34 16.06 0.23
C SER A 271 -8.26 15.23 -0.47
N ASP A 272 -8.28 13.92 -0.24
CA ASP A 272 -7.34 13.00 -0.89
C ASP A 272 -7.91 11.57 -0.95
N VAL A 273 -7.25 10.69 -1.70
CA VAL A 273 -7.66 9.30 -1.90
C VAL A 273 -6.62 8.36 -1.32
N ILE A 274 -7.01 7.67 -0.25
CA ILE A 274 -6.23 6.61 0.37
C ILE A 274 -6.30 5.36 -0.52
N THR A 275 -5.13 4.81 -0.80
CA THR A 275 -4.96 3.59 -1.59
C THR A 275 -4.40 2.45 -0.73
N ALA A 276 -4.41 1.24 -1.29
CA ALA A 276 -4.00 0.03 -0.58
C ALA A 276 -2.55 0.12 -0.07
N ALA A 277 -2.39 -0.10 1.23
CA ALA A 277 -1.11 -0.33 1.89
C ALA A 277 -0.67 -1.80 1.79
N SER A 278 0.62 -2.04 1.98
CA SER A 278 1.18 -3.38 2.17
C SER A 278 0.43 -4.16 3.25
N ASP A 279 0.36 -5.47 3.12
CA ASP A 279 -0.22 -6.33 4.16
C ASP A 279 0.53 -6.18 5.51
N PRO A 280 -0.16 -6.39 6.65
CA PRO A 280 0.45 -6.31 7.97
C PRO A 280 1.72 -7.14 8.10
N SER A 281 2.78 -6.49 8.58
CA SER A 281 4.12 -7.06 8.73
C SER A 281 4.78 -6.57 10.03
N THR A 282 5.90 -7.17 10.39
CA THR A 282 6.73 -6.75 11.54
C THR A 282 7.80 -5.72 11.15
N ASP A 283 7.94 -5.44 9.85
CA ASP A 283 8.84 -4.42 9.28
C ASP A 283 8.07 -3.75 8.14
N LEU A 284 7.72 -2.48 8.35
CA LEU A 284 6.86 -1.69 7.48
C LEU A 284 7.62 -0.45 7.04
N LEU A 285 7.51 -0.10 5.76
CA LEU A 285 8.15 1.09 5.20
C LEU A 285 7.07 2.01 4.61
N VAL A 286 7.18 3.32 4.89
CA VAL A 286 6.24 4.35 4.42
C VAL A 286 7.03 5.53 3.87
N GLY A 287 6.70 5.98 2.66
CA GLY A 287 7.35 7.14 2.06
C GLY A 287 8.22 6.82 0.83
N PRO A 288 9.08 7.76 0.42
CA PRO A 288 9.37 9.05 1.06
C PRO A 288 8.17 10.02 1.11
N ILE A 289 8.10 10.86 2.14
CA ILE A 289 7.11 11.94 2.27
C ILE A 289 7.79 13.26 2.67
N PRO A 290 7.22 14.43 2.33
CA PRO A 290 7.69 15.70 2.88
C PRO A 290 7.29 15.81 4.35
N ILE A 291 8.28 15.96 5.23
CA ILE A 291 8.08 16.20 6.67
C ILE A 291 8.62 17.59 7.00
N SER A 292 7.93 18.36 7.82
CA SER A 292 8.47 19.60 8.41
C SER A 292 8.45 19.51 9.94
N ALA A 293 9.29 20.32 10.60
CA ALA A 293 9.31 20.35 12.05
C ALA A 293 8.10 21.06 12.69
N ASP A 294 7.28 21.73 11.88
CA ASP A 294 6.07 22.39 12.37
C ASP A 294 5.08 21.35 12.93
N PRO A 295 4.49 21.60 14.11
CA PRO A 295 3.62 20.63 14.76
C PRO A 295 2.33 20.40 13.95
N GLY A 296 1.87 19.15 13.90
CA GLY A 296 0.61 18.77 13.25
C GLY A 296 0.68 18.75 11.71
N THR A 297 1.88 18.80 11.13
CA THR A 297 2.07 18.76 9.67
C THR A 297 2.25 17.36 9.11
N ALA A 298 2.53 16.36 9.94
CA ALA A 298 2.55 14.98 9.51
C ALA A 298 2.27 14.00 10.67
N ALA A 299 1.67 12.86 10.33
CA ALA A 299 1.40 11.77 11.27
C ALA A 299 1.55 10.41 10.58
N LEU A 300 2.07 9.43 11.30
CA LEU A 300 2.04 8.02 10.89
C LEU A 300 0.84 7.34 11.54
N ARG A 301 -0.07 6.82 10.71
CA ARG A 301 -1.22 6.03 11.16
C ARG A 301 -0.92 4.54 11.03
N LEU A 302 -1.12 3.80 12.11
CA LEU A 302 -0.95 2.36 12.18
C LEU A 302 -2.25 1.67 12.60
N VAL A 303 -2.48 0.48 12.07
CA VAL A 303 -3.50 -0.44 12.55
C VAL A 303 -2.85 -1.72 13.05
N ASN A 304 -3.20 -2.11 14.28
CA ASN A 304 -2.96 -3.46 14.80
C ASN A 304 -4.28 -4.23 14.73
N ALA A 305 -4.48 -5.01 13.68
CA ALA A 305 -5.68 -5.84 13.54
C ALA A 305 -5.61 -7.15 14.36
N GLY A 306 -4.50 -7.39 15.04
CA GLY A 306 -4.26 -8.56 15.89
C GLY A 306 -5.03 -8.53 17.21
N GLN A 307 -4.85 -9.59 17.99
CA GLN A 307 -5.48 -9.77 19.31
C GLN A 307 -4.52 -9.46 20.47
N ASP A 308 -3.23 -9.27 20.16
CA ASP A 308 -2.17 -8.98 21.12
C ASP A 308 -1.65 -7.55 20.92
N PRO A 309 -1.21 -6.85 21.98
CA PRO A 309 -0.63 -5.51 21.85
C PRO A 309 0.64 -5.56 20.99
N ALA A 310 0.78 -4.59 20.08
CA ALA A 310 1.96 -4.45 19.23
C ALA A 310 2.89 -3.39 19.83
N GLN A 311 4.12 -3.78 20.16
CA GLN A 311 5.18 -2.82 20.49
C GLN A 311 5.85 -2.40 19.19
N VAL A 312 5.80 -1.10 18.87
CA VAL A 312 6.33 -0.52 17.64
C VAL A 312 7.47 0.44 17.95
N SER A 313 8.51 0.41 17.13
CA SER A 313 9.58 1.40 17.10
C SER A 313 9.64 2.04 15.73
N VAL A 314 9.66 3.37 15.68
CA VAL A 314 9.66 4.13 14.43
C VAL A 314 11.04 4.78 14.23
N GLU A 315 11.66 4.52 13.08
CA GLU A 315 12.86 5.21 12.61
C GLU A 315 12.51 6.12 11.43
N VAL A 316 13.10 7.31 11.41
CA VAL A 316 13.05 8.24 10.29
C VAL A 316 14.27 8.01 9.42
N LEU A 317 14.05 7.66 8.16
CA LEU A 317 15.07 7.45 7.14
C LEU A 317 15.30 8.77 6.40
N GLY A 318 16.12 9.65 6.97
CA GLY A 318 16.43 10.98 6.43
C GLY A 318 17.61 10.98 5.44
N ALA A 319 18.07 12.16 5.03
CA ALA A 319 19.23 12.28 4.13
C ALA A 319 20.55 11.86 4.81
N GLU A 320 20.60 12.01 6.14
CA GLU A 320 21.72 11.67 7.01
C GLU A 320 21.71 10.18 7.42
N GLY A 321 20.69 9.43 7.03
CA GLY A 321 20.48 8.02 7.39
C GLY A 321 19.35 7.82 8.42
N PRO A 322 19.27 6.61 9.02
CA PRO A 322 18.24 6.28 9.99
C PRO A 322 18.46 6.97 11.35
N GLU A 323 17.40 7.55 11.91
CA GLU A 323 17.35 8.09 13.27
C GLU A 323 16.06 7.63 13.98
N ASP A 324 16.15 7.22 15.23
CA ASP A 324 14.97 6.89 16.04
C ASP A 324 14.07 8.11 16.20
N LEU A 325 12.77 7.97 15.91
CA LEU A 325 11.78 9.03 16.15
C LEU A 325 11.63 9.25 17.67
N PRO A 326 11.94 10.44 18.22
CA PRO A 326 11.84 10.70 19.65
C PRO A 326 10.42 10.47 20.19
N GLY A 327 10.28 9.60 21.19
CA GLY A 327 9.00 9.30 21.82
C GLY A 327 8.18 8.22 21.12
N ALA A 328 8.69 7.63 20.04
CA ALA A 328 8.09 6.51 19.32
C ALA A 328 8.97 5.25 19.36
N GLN A 329 9.79 5.09 20.41
CA GLN A 329 10.50 3.86 20.73
C GLN A 329 9.63 2.98 21.63
N GLU A 330 9.37 1.73 21.22
CA GLU A 330 8.53 0.77 21.96
C GLU A 330 7.12 1.31 22.31
N LEU A 331 6.52 2.10 21.42
CA LEU A 331 5.15 2.56 21.56
C LEU A 331 4.19 1.37 21.45
N VAL A 332 3.17 1.31 22.31
CA VAL A 332 2.16 0.26 22.24
C VAL A 332 1.00 0.70 21.34
N VAL A 333 0.71 -0.10 20.31
CA VAL A 333 -0.53 -0.04 19.55
C VAL A 333 -1.44 -1.16 20.06
N GLU A 334 -2.53 -0.77 20.71
CA GLU A 334 -3.45 -1.71 21.36
C GLU A 334 -4.12 -2.65 20.34
N PRO A 335 -4.48 -3.88 20.74
CA PRO A 335 -5.13 -4.84 19.86
C PRO A 335 -6.42 -4.31 19.23
N GLY A 336 -6.59 -4.55 17.94
CA GLY A 336 -7.77 -4.12 17.19
C GLY A 336 -7.94 -2.60 17.12
N THR A 337 -6.89 -1.80 17.28
CA THR A 337 -7.01 -0.34 17.26
C THR A 337 -6.22 0.29 16.12
N VAL A 338 -6.67 1.48 15.75
CA VAL A 338 -5.95 2.42 14.89
C VAL A 338 -5.33 3.50 15.79
N ALA A 339 -4.04 3.77 15.58
CA ALA A 339 -3.27 4.77 16.33
C ALA A 339 -2.54 5.72 15.38
N ASP A 340 -2.40 6.98 15.79
CA ASP A 340 -1.61 8.00 15.09
C ASP A 340 -0.41 8.37 15.94
N ILE A 341 0.76 8.42 15.30
CA ILE A 341 2.04 8.82 15.86
C ILE A 341 2.41 10.14 15.19
N ALA A 342 2.52 11.20 15.99
CA ALA A 342 2.91 12.51 15.47
C ALA A 342 4.37 12.46 14.96
N LEU A 343 4.62 13.14 13.84
CA LEU A 343 5.94 13.25 13.21
C LEU A 343 6.56 14.65 13.45
N ASP A 344 6.14 15.30 14.54
CA ASP A 344 6.53 16.66 14.89
C ASP A 344 8.03 16.77 15.21
N GLY A 345 8.63 17.91 14.87
CA GLY A 345 10.03 18.21 15.21
C GLY A 345 11.08 17.46 14.37
N ILE A 346 10.66 16.72 13.34
CA ILE A 346 11.56 16.18 12.33
C ILE A 346 11.82 17.27 11.28
N ASP A 347 13.06 17.74 11.20
CA ASP A 347 13.51 18.62 10.13
C ASP A 347 13.96 17.78 8.93
N GLY A 348 13.23 17.86 7.82
CA GLY A 348 13.56 17.16 6.59
C GLY A 348 12.99 17.84 5.36
N THR A 349 13.42 17.42 4.18
CA THR A 349 12.77 17.83 2.91
C THR A 349 11.97 16.69 2.31
N ALA A 350 12.48 15.46 2.44
CA ALA A 350 11.77 14.21 2.24
C ALA A 350 12.41 13.13 3.13
N ALA A 351 11.61 12.28 3.74
CA ALA A 351 12.07 11.14 4.54
C ALA A 351 11.10 9.97 4.41
N SER A 352 11.61 8.76 4.56
CA SER A 352 10.77 7.57 4.76
C SER A 352 10.71 7.21 6.24
N LEU A 353 9.74 6.39 6.61
CA LEU A 353 9.58 5.87 7.96
C LEU A 353 9.78 4.36 7.89
N ARG A 354 10.56 3.81 8.83
CA ARG A 354 10.60 2.37 9.09
C ARG A 354 9.92 2.10 10.42
N VAL A 355 8.99 1.16 10.42
CA VAL A 355 8.30 0.71 11.63
C VAL A 355 8.67 -0.74 11.87
N THR A 356 9.36 -0.99 12.98
CA THR A 356 9.62 -2.36 13.44
C THR A 356 8.62 -2.70 14.53
N SER A 357 8.02 -3.89 14.48
CA SER A 357 7.06 -4.34 15.49
C SER A 357 7.22 -5.82 15.86
N ASP A 358 6.82 -6.17 17.08
CA ASP A 358 6.71 -7.55 17.54
C ASP A 358 5.41 -8.26 17.11
N GLN A 359 4.44 -7.51 16.58
CA GLN A 359 3.21 -8.02 15.96
C GLN A 359 3.04 -7.46 14.55
N PRO A 360 2.30 -8.15 13.66
CA PRO A 360 1.99 -7.60 12.34
C PRO A 360 1.15 -6.32 12.42
N VAL A 361 1.66 -5.23 11.85
CA VAL A 361 0.96 -3.94 11.70
C VAL A 361 1.05 -3.46 10.26
N THR A 362 0.10 -2.65 9.81
CA THR A 362 0.20 -1.90 8.56
C THR A 362 -0.24 -0.46 8.79
N GLY A 363 -0.03 0.42 7.81
CA GLY A 363 -0.18 1.84 8.00
C GLY A 363 -0.07 2.70 6.77
N ALA A 364 -0.18 4.00 7.01
CA ALA A 364 0.04 5.06 6.04
C ALA A 364 0.49 6.33 6.78
N ALA A 365 1.16 7.23 6.08
CA ALA A 365 1.47 8.55 6.60
C ALA A 365 0.51 9.59 6.02
N LEU A 366 0.07 10.52 6.86
CA LEU A 366 -0.63 11.72 6.50
C LEU A 366 0.35 12.89 6.51
N VAL A 367 0.33 13.71 5.48
CA VAL A 367 0.94 15.04 5.46
C VAL A 367 -0.19 16.07 5.42
N THR A 368 -0.10 17.11 6.24
CA THR A 368 -1.00 18.25 6.26
C THR A 368 -0.22 19.54 6.01
N ARG A 369 -0.73 20.40 5.13
CA ARG A 369 -0.13 21.71 4.85
C ARG A 369 -1.16 22.82 5.07
N GLY A 370 -0.81 23.78 5.92
CA GLY A 370 -1.64 24.97 6.14
C GLY A 370 -1.59 25.92 4.93
N GLY A 371 -2.73 26.52 4.62
CA GLY A 371 -2.89 27.61 3.66
C GLY A 371 -3.20 28.94 4.35
N GLU A 372 -3.74 29.87 3.57
CA GLU A 372 -4.20 31.17 4.05
C GLU A 372 -5.69 31.12 4.44
N SER A 373 -6.12 31.99 5.35
CA SER A 373 -7.55 32.21 5.62
C SER A 373 -8.24 32.79 4.40
N THR A 374 -9.52 32.50 4.23
CA THR A 374 -10.32 33.03 3.11
C THR A 374 -11.14 34.24 3.54
N ASP A 375 -11.66 35.00 2.58
CA ASP A 375 -12.59 36.11 2.88
C ASP A 375 -13.88 35.63 3.57
N LEU A 376 -14.27 34.37 3.35
CA LEU A 376 -15.45 33.75 3.94
C LEU A 376 -15.22 33.38 5.42
N ASP A 377 -14.00 32.99 5.77
CA ASP A 377 -13.61 32.66 7.13
C ASP A 377 -12.19 33.19 7.44
N PRO A 378 -12.07 34.43 7.93
CA PRO A 378 -10.78 35.06 8.18
C PRO A 378 -10.06 34.51 9.42
N ASP A 379 -10.80 33.86 10.33
CA ASP A 379 -10.29 33.42 11.63
C ASP A 379 -9.74 31.99 11.60
N GLN A 380 -9.96 31.24 10.51
CA GLN A 380 -9.50 29.87 10.34
C GLN A 380 -8.86 29.64 8.95
N PRO A 381 -7.58 29.24 8.88
CA PRO A 381 -6.93 28.95 7.61
C PRO A 381 -7.43 27.66 6.98
N VAL A 382 -7.39 27.59 5.65
CA VAL A 382 -7.56 26.32 4.93
C VAL A 382 -6.40 25.39 5.21
N ALA A 383 -6.60 24.10 4.98
CA ALA A 383 -5.52 23.13 4.95
C ALA A 383 -5.64 22.23 3.72
N GLU A 384 -4.54 21.53 3.45
CA GLU A 384 -4.40 20.47 2.47
C GLU A 384 -3.91 19.21 3.16
N ARG A 385 -4.27 18.04 2.63
CA ARG A 385 -3.88 16.72 3.15
C ARG A 385 -3.43 15.82 2.01
N ALA A 386 -2.44 14.98 2.27
CA ALA A 386 -2.02 13.93 1.35
C ALA A 386 -1.62 12.66 2.11
N TRP A 387 -2.04 11.51 1.62
CA TRP A 387 -1.79 10.20 2.19
C TRP A 387 -0.73 9.44 1.41
N MET A 388 0.16 8.77 2.13
CA MET A 388 1.15 7.84 1.57
C MET A 388 0.97 6.47 2.22
N PRO A 389 0.51 5.45 1.49
CA PRO A 389 0.39 4.10 2.06
C PRO A 389 1.77 3.51 2.37
N ALA A 390 1.81 2.55 3.29
CA ALA A 390 2.97 1.68 3.41
C ALA A 390 3.16 0.86 2.14
N THR A 391 4.41 0.72 1.70
CA THR A 391 4.78 -0.03 0.50
C THR A 391 5.98 -0.93 0.77
N GLY A 392 6.13 -1.98 -0.06
CA GLY A 392 7.33 -2.81 -0.05
C GLY A 392 8.48 -2.13 -0.77
N ALA A 393 9.70 -2.39 -0.32
CA ALA A 393 10.90 -2.07 -1.09
C ALA A 393 11.00 -3.01 -2.29
N VAL A 394 11.39 -2.49 -3.45
CA VAL A 394 11.44 -3.27 -4.70
C VAL A 394 12.70 -2.96 -5.50
N GLU A 395 13.09 -3.88 -6.38
CA GLU A 395 14.30 -3.74 -7.21
C GLU A 395 14.05 -2.87 -8.46
N HIS A 396 12.81 -2.80 -8.95
CA HIS A 396 12.46 -2.10 -10.17
C HIS A 396 11.03 -1.59 -10.12
N GLY A 397 10.81 -0.36 -10.57
CA GLY A 397 9.48 0.22 -10.66
C GLY A 397 9.45 1.55 -11.38
N LEU A 398 8.25 2.12 -11.46
CA LEU A 398 7.99 3.43 -12.05
C LEU A 398 7.31 4.35 -11.03
N VAL A 399 7.79 5.58 -10.89
CA VAL A 399 7.09 6.65 -10.20
C VAL A 399 6.33 7.49 -11.23
N SER A 400 5.00 7.54 -11.13
CA SER A 400 4.17 8.38 -12.01
C SER A 400 4.35 9.86 -11.69
N LEU A 401 4.38 10.70 -12.73
CA LEU A 401 4.40 12.16 -12.65
C LEU A 401 3.13 12.75 -13.29
N ALA A 402 2.01 12.03 -13.20
CA ALA A 402 0.73 12.44 -13.77
C ALA A 402 0.38 13.90 -13.42
N GLY A 403 -0.06 14.66 -14.43
CA GLY A 403 -0.45 16.06 -14.27
C GLY A 403 0.70 17.07 -14.26
N LEU A 404 1.97 16.65 -14.31
CA LEU A 404 3.10 17.59 -14.34
C LEU A 404 3.04 18.50 -15.57
N GLY A 405 3.02 19.81 -15.34
CA GLY A 405 2.89 20.82 -16.40
C GLY A 405 1.45 21.14 -16.82
N THR A 406 0.45 20.44 -16.28
CA THR A 406 -0.98 20.70 -16.49
C THR A 406 -1.68 21.03 -15.18
N LEU A 407 -1.93 20.02 -14.33
CA LEU A 407 -2.57 20.18 -13.02
C LEU A 407 -1.57 20.40 -11.89
N VAL A 408 -0.32 19.96 -12.09
CA VAL A 408 0.77 19.98 -11.13
C VAL A 408 1.85 20.92 -11.62
N ASP A 409 2.19 21.92 -10.82
CA ASP A 409 3.18 22.94 -11.18
C ASP A 409 4.62 22.43 -11.00
N ARG A 410 4.85 21.60 -9.98
CA ARG A 410 6.16 21.05 -9.66
C ARG A 410 6.05 19.63 -9.13
N ALA A 411 6.99 18.79 -9.54
CA ALA A 411 7.18 17.47 -8.95
C ALA A 411 8.61 17.31 -8.41
N SER A 412 8.77 16.48 -7.39
CA SER A 412 10.08 15.99 -6.97
C SER A 412 10.01 14.52 -6.64
N VAL A 413 10.99 13.76 -7.13
CA VAL A 413 11.12 12.34 -6.82
C VAL A 413 12.21 12.14 -5.77
N SER A 414 11.91 11.32 -4.77
CA SER A 414 12.90 10.90 -3.77
C SER A 414 12.95 9.39 -3.69
N VAL A 415 14.10 8.87 -3.30
CA VAL A 415 14.42 7.44 -3.19
C VAL A 415 15.00 7.16 -1.81
N THR A 416 14.55 6.09 -1.17
CA THR A 416 15.13 5.54 0.06
C THR A 416 15.71 4.17 -0.22
N SER A 417 16.93 3.93 0.29
CA SER A 417 17.53 2.60 0.32
C SER A 417 17.06 1.84 1.57
N ALA A 418 16.33 0.74 1.37
CA ALA A 418 16.01 -0.21 2.44
C ALA A 418 17.04 -1.36 2.54
N ALA A 419 18.02 -1.39 1.63
CA ALA A 419 19.10 -2.37 1.60
C ALA A 419 20.03 -2.27 2.82
N GLY A 420 20.62 -3.41 3.20
CA GLY A 420 21.59 -3.51 4.30
C GLY A 420 22.99 -2.95 3.99
N SER A 421 23.17 -2.29 2.85
CA SER A 421 24.42 -1.66 2.43
C SER A 421 24.17 -0.48 1.50
N ASP A 422 25.16 0.41 1.38
CA ASP A 422 25.14 1.49 0.39
C ASP A 422 24.96 0.92 -1.02
N GLN A 423 24.17 1.61 -1.84
CA GLN A 423 23.87 1.18 -3.21
C GLN A 423 23.90 2.34 -4.20
N THR A 424 23.83 2.01 -5.48
CA THR A 424 23.67 2.98 -6.57
C THR A 424 22.37 2.67 -7.28
N VAL A 425 21.46 3.62 -7.27
CA VAL A 425 20.13 3.49 -7.89
C VAL A 425 20.17 4.16 -9.24
N SER A 426 19.81 3.43 -10.29
CA SER A 426 19.71 3.97 -11.64
C SER A 426 18.34 4.58 -11.84
N VAL A 427 18.29 5.85 -12.26
CA VAL A 427 17.06 6.62 -12.44
C VAL A 427 16.98 7.19 -13.84
N ARG A 428 15.80 7.13 -14.45
CA ARG A 428 15.58 7.61 -15.82
C ARG A 428 14.20 8.24 -15.98
N ALA A 429 14.17 9.50 -16.41
CA ALA A 429 12.92 10.16 -16.76
C ALA A 429 12.38 9.64 -18.10
N ILE A 430 11.09 9.35 -18.15
CA ILE A 430 10.32 8.99 -19.34
C ILE A 430 9.44 10.18 -19.70
N ARG A 431 9.54 10.67 -20.94
CA ARG A 431 8.84 11.88 -21.41
C ARG A 431 7.55 11.56 -22.15
N ALA A 432 6.65 12.55 -22.19
CA ALA A 432 5.37 12.47 -22.89
C ALA A 432 5.51 12.20 -24.39
N ASP A 433 6.62 12.64 -25.01
CA ASP A 433 6.93 12.38 -26.43
C ASP A 433 7.49 10.97 -26.69
N GLY A 434 7.59 10.15 -25.64
CA GLY A 434 8.08 8.78 -25.69
C GLY A 434 9.58 8.64 -25.77
N THR A 435 10.33 9.73 -25.58
CA THR A 435 11.77 9.66 -25.36
C THR A 435 12.08 9.42 -23.88
N SER A 436 13.26 8.86 -23.59
CA SER A 436 13.77 8.75 -22.23
C SER A 436 15.04 9.58 -22.08
N ALA A 437 15.25 10.14 -20.90
CA ALA A 437 16.54 10.71 -20.54
C ALA A 437 17.62 9.62 -20.51
N GLU A 438 18.89 10.05 -20.51
CA GLU A 438 19.98 9.15 -20.13
C GLU A 438 19.78 8.71 -18.68
N ALA A 439 20.08 7.45 -18.39
CA ALA A 439 20.01 6.94 -17.03
C ALA A 439 21.10 7.62 -16.17
N VAL A 440 20.73 8.05 -14.98
CA VAL A 440 21.62 8.67 -14.01
C VAL A 440 21.79 7.71 -12.84
N ASP A 441 23.03 7.48 -12.44
CA ASP A 441 23.36 6.63 -11.30
C ASP A 441 23.48 7.49 -10.04
N VAL A 442 22.53 7.31 -9.11
CA VAL A 442 22.41 8.07 -7.88
C VAL A 442 22.94 7.23 -6.71
N PRO A 443 24.01 7.65 -6.02
CA PRO A 443 24.47 6.97 -4.81
C PRO A 443 23.47 7.18 -3.68
N VAL A 444 22.97 6.09 -3.09
CA VAL A 444 22.03 6.12 -1.97
C VAL A 444 22.64 5.33 -0.81
N PRO A 445 23.09 6.02 0.26
CA PRO A 445 23.58 5.35 1.46
C PRO A 445 22.52 4.43 2.09
N THR A 446 22.95 3.41 2.82
CA THR A 446 22.03 2.51 3.55
C THR A 446 21.11 3.28 4.50
N GLY A 447 19.80 3.03 4.42
CA GLY A 447 18.80 3.67 5.26
C GLY A 447 18.62 5.18 5.03
N ALA A 448 19.21 5.76 3.98
CA ALA A 448 19.09 7.18 3.68
C ALA A 448 18.06 7.45 2.56
N THR A 449 17.49 8.65 2.60
CA THR A 449 16.59 9.18 1.56
C THR A 449 17.29 10.29 0.76
N VAL A 450 17.33 10.13 -0.57
CA VAL A 450 17.96 11.08 -1.50
C VAL A 450 16.92 11.61 -2.49
N ARG A 451 16.92 12.92 -2.71
CA ARG A 451 16.10 13.57 -3.74
C ARG A 451 16.83 13.53 -5.09
N ILE A 452 16.14 13.11 -6.14
CA ILE A 452 16.70 12.94 -7.50
C ILE A 452 16.74 14.25 -8.29
N GLY A 453 15.85 15.21 -7.96
CA GLY A 453 15.47 16.31 -8.86
C GLY A 453 16.55 17.32 -9.27
N ASP A 454 17.73 17.35 -8.63
CA ASP A 454 18.84 18.21 -9.08
C ASP A 454 19.68 17.54 -10.18
N ASP A 455 19.63 16.20 -10.27
CA ASP A 455 20.43 15.39 -11.19
C ASP A 455 19.63 14.91 -12.42
N LEU A 456 18.30 15.02 -12.39
CA LEU A 456 17.38 14.56 -13.44
C LEU A 456 16.42 15.65 -13.91
N ASP A 457 16.48 15.96 -15.21
CA ASP A 457 15.53 16.88 -15.84
C ASP A 457 14.15 16.23 -16.00
N LEU A 458 13.18 16.68 -15.22
CA LEU A 458 11.79 16.24 -15.23
C LEU A 458 10.90 17.03 -16.22
N THR A 459 11.48 17.91 -17.05
CA THR A 459 10.72 18.63 -18.08
C THR A 459 10.04 17.64 -19.02
N ASP A 460 8.73 17.81 -19.20
CA ASP A 460 7.85 16.95 -19.99
C ASP A 460 7.85 15.47 -19.57
N ALA A 461 8.31 15.16 -18.35
CA ALA A 461 8.35 13.80 -17.83
C ALA A 461 6.96 13.35 -17.34
N VAL A 462 6.56 12.14 -17.75
CA VAL A 462 5.31 11.48 -17.31
C VAL A 462 5.56 10.40 -16.27
N ALA A 463 6.79 9.89 -16.18
CA ALA A 463 7.22 8.97 -15.13
C ALA A 463 8.75 8.99 -14.94
N VAL A 464 9.21 8.41 -13.84
CA VAL A 464 10.61 8.09 -13.59
C VAL A 464 10.74 6.59 -13.36
N GLU A 465 11.57 5.93 -14.16
CA GLU A 465 11.97 4.55 -13.97
C GLU A 465 13.13 4.47 -12.98
N ILE A 466 13.04 3.54 -12.04
CA ILE A 466 13.98 3.41 -10.92
C ILE A 466 14.36 1.93 -10.81
N VAL A 467 15.67 1.67 -10.81
CA VAL A 467 16.27 0.34 -10.66
C VAL A 467 17.31 0.37 -9.54
N GLY A 468 17.21 -0.53 -8.57
CA GLY A 468 18.15 -0.66 -7.45
C GLY A 468 17.93 -1.98 -6.69
N ASP A 469 18.44 -2.05 -5.47
CA ASP A 469 18.26 -3.19 -4.57
C ASP A 469 17.40 -2.76 -3.37
N ASP A 470 16.20 -3.32 -3.17
CA ASP A 470 15.29 -2.94 -2.07
C ASP A 470 15.10 -1.40 -1.94
N VAL A 471 14.47 -0.80 -2.95
CA VAL A 471 14.24 0.65 -3.02
C VAL A 471 12.79 1.01 -2.73
N LEU A 472 12.59 2.06 -1.93
CA LEU A 472 11.33 2.82 -1.89
C LEU A 472 11.51 4.12 -2.67
N ALA A 473 10.47 4.56 -3.36
CA ALA A 473 10.47 5.85 -4.03
C ALA A 473 9.07 6.44 -4.10
N SER A 474 9.00 7.76 -4.23
CA SER A 474 7.74 8.49 -4.35
C SER A 474 7.92 9.79 -5.12
N ALA A 475 6.82 10.27 -5.70
CA ALA A 475 6.71 11.64 -6.18
C ALA A 475 5.93 12.49 -5.18
N ILE A 476 6.47 13.68 -4.92
CA ILE A 476 5.79 14.77 -4.22
C ILE A 476 5.35 15.76 -5.29
N LEU A 477 4.03 15.87 -5.48
CA LEU A 477 3.40 16.75 -6.43
C LEU A 477 2.94 18.01 -5.72
N VAL A 478 3.22 19.18 -6.29
CA VAL A 478 2.84 20.46 -5.70
C VAL A 478 2.19 21.34 -6.76
N SER A 479 1.06 21.92 -6.40
CA SER A 479 0.44 23.00 -7.16
C SER A 479 0.19 24.22 -6.29
N THR A 480 0.12 25.40 -6.89
CA THR A 480 -0.19 26.66 -6.22
C THR A 480 -1.63 27.10 -6.53
N SER A 481 -2.39 27.37 -5.46
CA SER A 481 -3.70 28.02 -5.50
C SER A 481 -3.65 29.38 -4.81
N ASP A 482 -4.69 30.19 -4.96
CA ASP A 482 -4.81 31.50 -4.30
C ASP A 482 -4.83 31.41 -2.76
N SER A 483 -5.20 30.26 -2.20
CA SER A 483 -5.30 30.03 -0.75
C SER A 483 -4.14 29.21 -0.19
N GLY A 484 -3.07 29.00 -0.96
CA GLY A 484 -1.87 28.27 -0.56
C GLY A 484 -1.51 27.11 -1.48
N ALA A 485 -0.42 26.42 -1.15
CA ALA A 485 0.07 25.30 -1.95
C ALA A 485 -0.71 24.01 -1.66
N LEU A 486 -1.14 23.33 -2.71
CA LEU A 486 -1.70 21.98 -2.68
C LEU A 486 -0.56 20.95 -2.76
N VAL A 487 -0.77 19.76 -2.22
CA VAL A 487 0.20 18.66 -2.23
C VAL A 487 -0.50 17.35 -2.51
N GLY A 488 0.08 16.55 -3.40
CA GLY A 488 -0.32 15.17 -3.66
C GLY A 488 0.90 14.26 -3.60
N LEU A 489 0.68 12.99 -3.25
CA LEU A 489 1.75 12.01 -3.03
C LEU A 489 1.48 10.76 -3.87
N LEU A 490 2.47 10.30 -4.62
CA LEU A 490 2.38 9.05 -5.39
C LEU A 490 3.53 8.11 -5.02
N PRO A 491 3.26 6.89 -4.53
CA PRO A 491 4.30 5.89 -4.34
C PRO A 491 4.78 5.34 -5.69
N MET A 492 5.96 4.75 -5.69
CA MET A 492 6.44 3.94 -6.81
C MET A 492 5.51 2.75 -7.04
N THR A 493 5.18 2.50 -8.31
CA THR A 493 4.51 1.28 -8.75
C THR A 493 5.58 0.22 -9.05
N PRO A 494 5.57 -0.93 -8.35
CA PRO A 494 6.50 -2.02 -8.62
C PRO A 494 6.39 -2.57 -10.03
N ASP A 495 7.49 -3.10 -10.56
CA ASP A 495 7.47 -3.95 -11.73
C ASP A 495 6.67 -5.24 -11.43
N ALA A 496 5.49 -5.39 -12.04
CA ALA A 496 4.64 -6.56 -11.85
C ALA A 496 5.30 -7.89 -12.24
N HIS A 497 6.43 -7.88 -12.95
CA HIS A 497 7.20 -9.09 -13.23
C HIS A 497 7.90 -9.65 -11.97
N SER A 498 8.41 -8.81 -11.08
CA SER A 498 9.08 -9.28 -9.84
C SER A 498 8.10 -9.91 -8.85
N ASP A 499 6.82 -9.52 -8.91
CA ASP A 499 5.77 -10.00 -8.00
C ASP A 499 5.19 -11.38 -8.36
N GLN A 500 5.53 -11.96 -9.52
CA GLN A 500 4.89 -13.19 -10.02
C GLN A 500 5.64 -14.50 -9.72
N SER A 501 6.67 -14.50 -8.87
CA SER A 501 7.31 -15.75 -8.45
C SER A 501 6.43 -16.50 -7.43
N ILE A 502 5.74 -17.55 -7.88
CA ILE A 502 4.88 -18.39 -7.02
C ILE A 502 5.64 -19.63 -6.57
N GLU A 503 5.87 -19.78 -5.26
CA GLU A 503 6.35 -21.04 -4.68
C GLU A 503 5.23 -22.09 -4.63
N VAL A 504 5.25 -23.05 -5.55
CA VAL A 504 4.32 -24.20 -5.52
C VAL A 504 4.87 -25.31 -4.63
N ARG A 505 4.25 -25.53 -3.47
CA ARG A 505 4.48 -26.75 -2.67
C ARG A 505 3.65 -27.90 -3.21
N VAL A 506 4.28 -28.82 -3.92
CA VAL A 506 3.64 -30.08 -4.33
C VAL A 506 3.55 -31.00 -3.11
N GLY A 507 2.34 -31.19 -2.57
CA GLY A 507 2.10 -32.17 -1.52
C GLY A 507 2.35 -33.58 -2.04
N THR A 508 3.31 -34.30 -1.46
CA THR A 508 3.45 -35.74 -1.71
C THR A 508 2.55 -36.51 -0.74
N SER A 509 1.72 -37.39 -1.31
CA SER A 509 0.75 -38.27 -0.64
C SER A 509 1.40 -39.36 0.20
#